data_AF-A0A553QA79-F1
#
_entry.id   AF-A0A553QA79-F1
#
_cell.length_a   1.000
_cell.length_b   1.000
_cell.length_c   1.000
_cell.angle_alpha   90.00
_cell.angle_beta   90.00
_cell.angle_gamma   90.00
#
_symmetry.space_group_name_H-M   'P 1'
#
loop_
_entity.id
_entity.type
_entity.pdbx_description
1 polymer ?
#
loop_
_entity_poly.entity_id
_entity_poly.type
_entity_poly.pdbx_seq_one_letter_code
_entity_poly.pdbx_strand_id
1 'polypeptide(L)'
;MNVKVSLKDVFSPCSRSYAASLGETAVAFDFGPLVDTPHLSSLRVKTELLLYPLYILYGNGETFLSYISISHSANSFGKPLGPLPMYPAAEDNYGYDACAVLCLPCVPNILVIATESGMLYHCVVLEAEEEEDGGTVEKWSRGSETVPSLYVFECVELELTLKLPAGEEEEITESDFSCPIRLHRDPLCQHRYHCTHEAGVHSVGLTWFKKLHNFLQSDVEDKDSLQELAAEQRCIVEHILCTRPLTNSIPAPVRGFWIVSDLSLGATMICITSSYECLLLPLLSSIRPPSPPLLCSDPGAGSGCSPLRALAEDSFEQHIRNILARSSTNPIMLRASDKDSSPPPSECLQLLSRATQVFREEYILKLGLAQEEMQRRNSLREGAERLAEKYEDAKYRQEALMNRVRRILGSLRNQLPVLSESEKEMKKELQTINDQLRHLDNGIKQVNMKKEYQKKQMKSTESPARSSLTLNAQQRTCVQGVLKEQCVLHSTALHSNHPTSIL
;
A
#
# COMPACT_ATOMS: atom_id res chain seq x y z
N MET A 1 2.31 -15.52 22.49
CA MET A 1 2.94 -15.22 23.79
C MET A 1 3.65 -13.88 23.65
N ASN A 2 3.21 -12.84 24.36
CA ASN A 2 3.82 -11.50 24.32
C ASN A 2 4.61 -11.28 25.62
N VAL A 3 5.72 -11.99 25.81
CA VAL A 3 6.68 -11.65 26.88
C VAL A 3 7.77 -10.81 26.24
N LYS A 4 7.56 -9.49 26.23
CA LYS A 4 8.58 -8.51 25.85
C LYS A 4 9.15 -7.92 27.13
N VAL A 5 10.46 -7.95 27.28
CA VAL A 5 11.14 -7.35 28.42
C VAL A 5 12.19 -6.40 27.86
N SER A 6 12.03 -5.09 28.11
CA SER A 6 13.17 -4.19 27.99
C SER A 6 14.15 -4.57 29.09
N LEU A 7 15.34 -5.03 28.73
CA LEU A 7 16.34 -5.47 29.71
C LEU A 7 16.83 -4.28 30.56
N LYS A 8 16.68 -3.04 30.05
CA LYS A 8 16.96 -1.79 30.79
C LYS A 8 16.03 -1.58 31.99
N ASP A 9 14.79 -2.07 31.96
CA ASP A 9 13.82 -1.89 33.06
C ASP A 9 13.98 -2.93 34.20
N VAL A 10 14.76 -4.02 33.99
CA VAL A 10 14.93 -5.11 34.97
C VAL A 10 16.13 -4.87 35.91
N PHE A 11 17.12 -4.09 35.48
CA PHE A 11 18.28 -3.78 36.29
C PHE A 11 18.11 -2.37 36.90
N SER A 12 18.00 -2.32 38.24
CA SER A 12 18.26 -1.10 39.02
C SER A 12 19.62 -0.50 38.61
N PRO A 13 19.92 0.80 38.84
CA PRO A 13 21.19 1.40 38.46
C PRO A 13 22.33 0.85 39.32
N CYS A 14 22.69 -0.40 39.07
CA CYS A 14 23.86 -1.08 39.56
C CYS A 14 25.00 -0.57 38.68
N SER A 15 26.10 -0.13 39.31
CA SER A 15 27.33 0.39 38.69
C SER A 15 27.48 -0.03 37.21
N ARG A 16 27.32 0.91 36.27
CA ARG A 16 27.45 0.64 34.84
C ARG A 16 28.80 -0.06 34.61
N SER A 17 28.75 -1.31 34.16
CA SER A 17 29.97 -2.02 33.77
C SER A 17 30.57 -1.34 32.54
N TYR A 18 31.88 -1.49 32.35
CA TYR A 18 32.56 -0.94 31.16
C TYR A 18 31.90 -1.46 29.86
N ALA A 19 31.53 -2.74 29.83
CA ALA A 19 30.80 -3.36 28.73
C ALA A 19 29.44 -2.68 28.45
N ALA A 20 28.68 -2.31 29.49
CA ALA A 20 27.40 -1.61 29.32
C ALA A 20 27.60 -0.19 28.74
N SER A 21 28.68 0.49 29.11
CA SER A 21 29.02 1.81 28.56
C SER A 21 29.51 1.75 27.10
N LEU A 22 30.05 0.61 26.66
CA LEU A 22 30.42 0.37 25.26
C LEU A 22 29.27 -0.21 24.41
N GLY A 23 28.09 -0.43 25.00
CA GLY A 23 26.96 -1.05 24.30
C GLY A 23 27.11 -2.56 24.08
N GLU A 24 28.11 -3.21 24.66
CA GLU A 24 28.40 -4.66 24.55
C GLU A 24 27.44 -5.53 25.39
N THR A 25 26.30 -4.99 25.80
CA THR A 25 25.26 -5.69 26.56
C THR A 25 23.96 -5.73 25.78
N ALA A 26 23.27 -6.88 25.82
CA ALA A 26 21.93 -7.00 25.26
C ALA A 26 20.96 -6.02 25.93
N VAL A 27 20.27 -5.20 25.12
CA VAL A 27 19.32 -4.17 25.57
C VAL A 27 17.87 -4.57 25.32
N ALA A 28 17.62 -5.38 24.28
CA ALA A 28 16.29 -5.83 23.91
C ALA A 28 16.34 -7.16 23.16
N PHE A 29 15.22 -7.87 23.11
CA PHE A 29 15.05 -9.05 22.28
C PHE A 29 13.60 -9.16 21.79
N ASP A 30 13.39 -9.87 20.68
CA ASP A 30 12.04 -10.20 20.22
C ASP A 30 12.03 -11.53 19.44
N PHE A 31 10.88 -12.21 19.48
CA PHE A 31 10.69 -13.49 18.78
C PHE A 31 10.11 -13.27 17.38
N GLY A 32 10.69 -13.90 16.38
CA GLY A 32 10.07 -14.04 15.06
C GLY A 32 9.06 -15.18 14.99
N PRO A 33 8.42 -15.36 13.81
CA PRO A 33 7.44 -16.42 13.60
C PRO A 33 8.08 -17.81 13.71
N LEU A 34 7.23 -18.81 13.96
CA LEU A 34 7.65 -20.21 14.06
C LEU A 34 8.22 -20.68 12.72
N VAL A 35 9.38 -21.35 12.77
CA VAL A 35 10.06 -21.91 11.61
C VAL A 35 10.07 -23.43 11.74
N ASP A 36 9.67 -24.12 10.66
CA ASP A 36 9.80 -25.58 10.58
C ASP A 36 11.25 -25.94 10.21
N THR A 37 11.71 -27.09 10.70
CA THR A 37 13.09 -27.60 10.51
C THR A 37 13.57 -27.89 9.08
N PRO A 38 12.78 -28.00 7.98
CA PRO A 38 13.34 -28.45 6.71
C PRO A 38 14.28 -27.43 6.03
N HIS A 39 14.33 -26.17 6.47
CA HIS A 39 15.27 -25.15 5.96
C HIS A 39 16.61 -25.07 6.71
N LEU A 40 16.72 -25.65 7.92
CA LEU A 40 17.98 -25.70 8.69
C LEU A 40 18.60 -27.10 8.57
N SER A 41 18.97 -27.48 7.34
CA SER A 41 19.47 -28.82 6.97
C SER A 41 20.85 -29.20 7.55
N SER A 42 21.37 -28.47 8.54
CA SER A 42 22.62 -28.75 9.24
C SER A 42 22.45 -29.41 10.61
N LEU A 43 21.27 -29.34 11.24
CA LEU A 43 21.00 -30.00 12.53
C LEU A 43 20.53 -31.45 12.30
N ARG A 44 21.41 -32.41 12.59
CA ARG A 44 21.12 -33.86 12.63
C ARG A 44 20.15 -34.21 13.77
N VAL A 45 18.90 -33.74 13.71
CA VAL A 45 17.84 -34.15 14.62
C VAL A 45 16.67 -34.66 13.81
N LYS A 46 16.41 -35.96 13.93
CA LYS A 46 15.37 -36.74 13.22
C LYS A 46 13.94 -36.45 13.72
N THR A 47 13.70 -35.28 14.30
CA THR A 47 12.41 -34.91 14.93
C THR A 47 12.03 -33.53 14.43
N GLU A 48 10.82 -33.38 13.90
CA GLU A 48 10.23 -32.08 13.56
C GLU A 48 10.16 -31.22 14.84
N LEU A 49 11.16 -30.35 15.02
CA LEU A 49 11.25 -29.49 16.18
C LEU A 49 10.72 -28.10 15.82
N LEU A 50 9.71 -27.65 16.55
CA LEU A 50 9.21 -26.29 16.44
C LEU A 50 10.24 -25.33 17.07
N LEU A 51 10.82 -24.47 16.23
CA LEU A 51 11.84 -23.49 16.62
C LEU A 51 11.32 -22.06 16.43
N TYR A 52 11.62 -21.20 17.39
CA TYR A 52 11.39 -19.77 17.31
C TYR A 52 12.73 -19.05 17.15
N PRO A 53 12.87 -18.20 16.12
CA PRO A 53 14.00 -17.28 16.02
C PRO A 53 13.86 -16.22 17.11
N LEU A 54 14.91 -16.06 17.91
CA LEU A 54 15.07 -15.03 18.93
C LEU A 54 16.13 -14.05 18.44
N TYR A 55 15.69 -12.84 18.12
CA TYR A 55 16.57 -11.73 17.79
C TYR A 55 16.97 -11.01 19.08
N ILE A 56 18.27 -10.79 19.27
CA ILE A 56 18.86 -10.17 20.46
C ILE A 56 19.63 -8.93 20.00
N LEU A 57 19.21 -7.76 20.46
CA LEU A 57 19.82 -6.48 20.14
C LEU A 57 20.75 -6.05 21.27
N TYR A 58 21.97 -5.65 20.92
CA TYR A 58 22.96 -5.04 21.79
C TYR A 58 22.90 -3.52 21.69
N GLY A 59 23.39 -2.82 22.72
CA GLY A 59 23.33 -1.36 22.78
C GLY A 59 24.12 -0.68 21.67
N ASN A 60 25.21 -1.30 21.23
CA ASN A 60 26.05 -0.85 20.11
C ASN A 60 25.40 -1.04 18.72
N GLY A 61 24.15 -1.51 18.63
CA GLY A 61 23.44 -1.76 17.38
C GLY A 61 23.62 -3.17 16.81
N GLU A 62 24.54 -3.98 17.36
CA GLU A 62 24.73 -5.35 16.89
C GLU A 62 23.51 -6.22 17.21
N THR A 63 23.04 -6.97 16.21
CA THR A 63 21.93 -7.90 16.36
C THR A 63 22.45 -9.33 16.23
N PHE A 64 22.03 -10.21 17.13
CA PHE A 64 22.31 -11.65 17.10
C PHE A 64 21.01 -12.43 16.95
N LEU A 65 21.08 -13.64 16.39
CA LEU A 65 19.96 -14.55 16.19
C LEU A 65 20.24 -15.87 16.91
N SER A 66 19.30 -16.37 17.71
CA SER A 66 19.36 -17.71 18.28
C SER A 66 18.05 -18.44 17.98
N TYR A 67 18.10 -19.75 17.76
CA TYR A 67 16.90 -20.57 17.61
C TYR A 67 16.59 -21.28 18.92
N ILE A 68 15.35 -21.17 19.38
CA ILE A 68 14.90 -21.71 20.66
C ILE A 68 13.70 -22.62 20.45
N SER A 69 13.74 -23.82 21.04
CA SER A 69 12.55 -24.64 21.22
C SER A 69 11.96 -24.38 22.61
N ILE A 70 10.69 -23.98 22.67
CA ILE A 70 9.97 -23.74 23.93
C ILE A 70 9.47 -25.07 24.54
N SER A 71 9.36 -26.13 23.72
CA SER A 71 8.79 -27.43 24.10
C SER A 71 9.78 -28.32 24.87
N HIS A 72 11.08 -28.05 24.77
CA HIS A 72 12.12 -28.84 25.41
C HIS A 72 12.76 -28.08 26.59
N SER A 73 13.01 -28.78 27.68
CA SER A 73 13.50 -28.24 28.96
C SER A 73 14.75 -27.37 28.80
N ALA A 74 14.74 -26.17 29.43
CA ALA A 74 15.78 -25.22 29.90
C ALA A 74 17.21 -25.13 29.28
N ASN A 75 17.69 -26.14 28.55
CA ASN A 75 19.04 -26.25 27.98
C ASN A 75 19.07 -26.28 26.44
N SER A 76 17.96 -25.98 25.75
CA SER A 76 17.90 -25.98 24.28
C SER A 76 18.04 -24.59 23.65
N PHE A 77 18.90 -23.73 24.21
CA PHE A 77 19.30 -22.48 23.55
C PHE A 77 20.33 -22.80 22.47
N GLY A 78 19.99 -22.54 21.20
CA GLY A 78 20.95 -22.58 20.11
C GLY A 78 22.07 -21.55 20.34
N LYS A 79 23.27 -21.84 19.84
CA LYS A 79 24.38 -20.88 19.85
C LYS A 79 23.93 -19.59 19.13
N PRO A 80 24.22 -18.38 19.66
CA PRO A 80 23.90 -17.15 18.95
C PRO A 80 24.70 -17.08 17.64
N LEU A 81 23.99 -16.82 16.54
CA LEU A 81 24.49 -16.48 15.23
C LEU A 81 24.62 -14.95 15.16
N GLY A 82 25.75 -14.46 14.65
CA GLY A 82 25.96 -13.03 14.43
C GLY A 82 27.32 -12.51 14.91
N PRO A 83 27.52 -11.19 14.89
CA PRO A 83 26.50 -10.17 14.59
C PRO A 83 25.95 -10.29 13.15
N LEU A 84 24.65 -10.08 12.98
CA LEU A 84 24.01 -10.10 11.67
C LEU A 84 24.51 -8.88 10.86
N PRO A 85 25.08 -9.07 9.67
CA PRO A 85 25.56 -7.96 8.86
C PRO A 85 24.40 -7.07 8.43
N MET A 86 24.56 -5.75 8.58
CA MET A 86 23.58 -4.74 8.17
C MET A 86 23.99 -4.08 6.85
N TYR A 87 23.04 -3.90 5.93
CA TYR A 87 23.25 -3.29 4.63
C TYR A 87 22.35 -2.06 4.41
N PRO A 88 22.86 -0.99 3.76
CA PRO A 88 24.24 -0.82 3.27
C PRO A 88 25.28 -0.68 4.40
N ALA A 89 26.39 -1.41 4.28
CA ALA A 89 27.45 -1.38 5.29
C ALA A 89 28.08 0.02 5.39
N ALA A 90 28.07 0.61 6.58
CA ALA A 90 28.84 1.80 6.93
C ALA A 90 29.08 1.85 8.44
N GLU A 91 30.15 2.50 8.85
CA GLU A 91 30.60 2.57 10.25
C GLU A 91 29.77 3.56 11.11
N ASP A 92 29.03 4.47 10.46
CA ASP A 92 28.28 5.58 11.06
C ASP A 92 26.77 5.54 10.76
N ASN A 93 26.29 4.64 9.90
CA ASN A 93 24.90 4.65 9.42
C ASN A 93 23.84 4.25 10.48
N TYR A 94 24.23 3.54 11.54
CA TYR A 94 23.28 2.82 12.41
C TYR A 94 23.31 3.21 13.90
N GLY A 95 24.15 4.17 14.27
CA GLY A 95 24.27 4.65 15.64
C GLY A 95 24.83 3.61 16.63
N TYR A 96 25.08 4.05 17.86
CA TYR A 96 25.57 3.21 18.98
C TYR A 96 24.66 3.28 20.22
N ASP A 97 23.43 3.75 20.03
CA ASP A 97 22.43 4.05 21.05
C ASP A 97 21.15 3.22 20.85
N ALA A 98 21.29 1.99 20.37
CA ALA A 98 20.16 1.11 20.13
C ALA A 98 19.45 0.78 21.47
N CYS A 99 18.11 0.78 21.46
CA CYS A 99 17.33 0.63 22.70
C CYS A 99 16.17 -0.36 22.62
N ALA A 100 15.62 -0.64 21.43
CA ALA A 100 14.54 -1.61 21.27
C ALA A 100 14.59 -2.32 19.92
N VAL A 101 14.14 -3.57 19.91
CA VAL A 101 13.93 -4.38 18.71
C VAL A 101 12.51 -4.94 18.69
N LEU A 102 11.94 -5.02 17.48
CA LEU A 102 10.63 -5.59 17.24
C LEU A 102 10.67 -6.43 15.96
N CYS A 103 10.31 -7.70 16.03
CA CYS A 103 10.08 -8.52 14.83
C CYS A 103 8.59 -8.45 14.45
N LEU A 104 8.29 -8.05 13.22
CA LEU A 104 6.93 -8.15 12.67
C LEU A 104 6.70 -9.60 12.18
N PRO A 105 5.52 -10.20 12.41
CA PRO A 105 5.24 -11.60 12.07
C PRO A 105 4.91 -11.73 10.57
N CYS A 106 5.91 -11.56 9.72
CA CYS A 106 5.79 -11.67 8.26
C CYS A 106 6.94 -12.48 7.68
N VAL A 107 6.80 -12.92 6.43
CA VAL A 107 7.85 -13.62 5.68
C VAL A 107 8.18 -12.81 4.43
N PRO A 108 9.43 -12.37 4.22
CA PRO A 108 10.56 -12.46 5.15
C PRO A 108 10.31 -11.65 6.43
N ASN A 109 11.06 -11.99 7.49
CA ASN A 109 10.94 -11.28 8.77
C ASN A 109 11.35 -9.82 8.57
N ILE A 110 10.57 -8.90 9.14
CA ILE A 110 10.91 -7.48 9.20
C ILE A 110 11.28 -7.17 10.65
N LEU A 111 12.52 -6.76 10.88
CA LEU A 111 13.00 -6.23 12.15
C LEU A 111 12.87 -4.71 12.16
N VAL A 112 12.34 -4.17 13.25
CA VAL A 112 12.38 -2.75 13.55
C VAL A 112 13.39 -2.55 14.67
N ILE A 113 14.43 -1.76 14.43
CA ILE A 113 15.44 -1.40 15.43
C ILE A 113 15.26 0.09 15.74
N ALA A 114 15.18 0.43 17.03
CA ALA A 114 14.99 1.80 17.48
C ALA A 114 16.20 2.30 18.27
N THR A 115 16.59 3.55 18.06
CA THR A 115 17.65 4.26 18.80
C THR A 115 17.06 5.17 19.87
N GLU A 116 17.90 5.63 20.82
CA GLU A 116 17.49 6.61 21.84
C GLU A 116 17.28 8.02 21.25
N SER A 117 17.90 8.30 20.10
CA SER A 117 17.77 9.54 19.33
C SER A 117 16.46 9.70 18.55
N GLY A 118 15.60 8.67 18.46
CA GLY A 118 14.35 8.76 17.70
C GLY A 118 14.40 8.09 16.33
N MET A 119 15.49 7.45 15.95
CA MET A 119 15.61 6.76 14.66
C MET A 119 15.01 5.36 14.72
N LEU A 120 14.31 4.99 13.66
CA LEU A 120 13.72 3.67 13.45
C LEU A 120 14.23 3.10 12.14
N TYR A 121 14.92 1.97 12.21
CA TYR A 121 15.40 1.22 11.05
C TYR A 121 14.47 0.05 10.77
N HIS A 122 13.94 -0.02 9.54
CA HIS A 122 13.16 -1.16 9.06
C HIS A 122 14.06 -2.09 8.25
N CYS A 123 14.43 -3.21 8.86
CA CYS A 123 15.34 -4.19 8.30
C CYS A 123 14.56 -5.40 7.76
N VAL A 124 14.74 -5.72 6.49
CA VAL A 124 14.28 -6.99 5.90
C VAL A 124 15.36 -8.05 6.16
N VAL A 125 15.00 -9.16 6.82
CA VAL A 125 15.91 -10.26 7.09
C VAL A 125 15.94 -11.19 5.88
N LEU A 126 17.10 -11.32 5.25
CA LEU A 126 17.31 -12.23 4.11
C LEU A 126 18.37 -13.26 4.46
N GLU A 127 18.18 -14.49 4.02
CA GLU A 127 19.18 -15.56 4.17
C GLU A 127 20.38 -15.27 3.26
N ALA A 128 21.58 -15.67 3.68
CA ALA A 128 22.77 -15.53 2.86
C ALA A 128 22.69 -16.48 1.66
N GLU A 129 23.01 -15.98 0.46
CA GLU A 129 23.17 -16.82 -0.72
C GLU A 129 24.36 -17.76 -0.51
N GLU A 130 24.17 -19.06 -0.76
CA GLU A 130 25.29 -20.00 -0.82
C GLU A 130 26.09 -19.67 -2.09
N GLU A 131 27.30 -19.15 -1.94
CA GLU A 131 28.20 -18.93 -3.09
C GLU A 131 28.51 -20.30 -3.76
N GLU A 132 27.81 -20.59 -4.86
CA GLU A 132 28.21 -21.61 -5.82
C GLU A 132 29.46 -21.11 -6.57
N ASP A 133 30.62 -21.57 -6.08
CA ASP A 133 31.92 -21.68 -6.77
C ASP A 133 33.06 -20.79 -6.22
N GLY A 134 34.19 -21.43 -5.90
CA GLY A 134 35.38 -20.73 -5.40
C GLY A 134 36.44 -21.55 -4.66
N GLY A 135 36.93 -22.64 -5.24
CA GLY A 135 38.30 -23.11 -5.01
C GLY A 135 38.56 -24.09 -3.85
N THR A 136 39.19 -25.20 -4.20
CA THR A 136 39.83 -26.17 -3.30
C THR A 136 40.94 -25.51 -2.46
N VAL A 137 40.58 -24.89 -1.34
CA VAL A 137 41.50 -24.60 -0.23
C VAL A 137 40.80 -25.04 1.05
N GLU A 138 41.50 -25.87 1.83
CA GLU A 138 41.00 -26.67 2.95
C GLU A 138 40.12 -25.91 3.95
N LYS A 139 38.80 -26.05 3.83
CA LYS A 139 37.82 -25.60 4.81
C LYS A 139 37.66 -26.68 5.91
N TRP A 140 38.65 -26.80 6.80
CA TRP A 140 38.55 -27.61 8.03
C TRP A 140 37.96 -26.81 9.20
N SER A 141 36.84 -26.14 8.97
CA SER A 141 36.02 -25.57 10.04
C SER A 141 34.66 -26.24 10.03
N ARG A 142 34.40 -27.05 11.07
CA ARG A 142 33.10 -27.66 11.36
C ARG A 142 31.97 -26.61 11.28
N GLY A 143 31.00 -26.81 10.39
CA GLY A 143 29.66 -26.20 10.45
C GLY A 143 29.61 -24.68 10.22
N SER A 144 29.84 -24.21 9.00
CA SER A 144 29.50 -22.84 8.61
C SER A 144 27.98 -22.73 8.44
N GLU A 145 27.25 -22.48 9.53
CA GLU A 145 25.84 -22.09 9.44
C GLU A 145 25.75 -20.75 8.68
N THR A 146 24.90 -20.67 7.66
CA THR A 146 24.67 -19.42 6.91
C THR A 146 24.00 -18.42 7.85
N VAL A 147 24.66 -17.28 8.08
CA VAL A 147 24.15 -16.22 8.95
C VAL A 147 23.29 -15.29 8.09
N PRO A 148 22.03 -15.02 8.46
CA PRO A 148 21.19 -14.10 7.70
C PRO A 148 21.68 -12.65 7.83
N SER A 149 21.30 -11.84 6.85
CA SER A 149 21.67 -10.43 6.75
C SER A 149 20.47 -9.52 6.96
N LEU A 150 20.71 -8.33 7.50
CA LEU A 150 19.71 -7.28 7.72
C LEU A 150 19.83 -6.23 6.62
N TYR A 151 18.84 -6.14 5.73
CA TYR A 151 18.78 -5.11 4.70
C TYR A 151 17.90 -3.97 5.17
N VAL A 152 18.51 -2.81 5.47
CA VAL A 152 17.78 -1.62 5.89
C VAL A 152 17.05 -1.05 4.69
N PHE A 153 15.73 -1.25 4.69
CA PHE A 153 14.84 -0.79 3.63
C PHE A 153 14.49 0.68 3.80
N GLU A 154 14.31 1.12 5.05
CA GLU A 154 13.91 2.47 5.38
C GLU A 154 14.49 2.90 6.74
N CYS A 155 14.79 4.19 6.89
CA CYS A 155 15.15 4.84 8.15
C CYS A 155 14.22 6.04 8.39
N VAL A 156 13.67 6.14 9.60
CA VAL A 156 12.64 7.11 9.95
C VAL A 156 12.98 7.79 11.26
N GLU A 157 13.00 9.12 11.26
CA GLU A 157 13.20 9.95 12.44
C GLU A 157 11.85 10.33 13.05
N LEU A 158 11.65 10.02 14.33
CA LEU A 158 10.47 10.45 15.08
C LEU A 158 10.60 11.91 15.53
N GLU A 159 9.52 12.67 15.40
CA GLU A 159 9.45 14.03 15.97
C GLU A 159 9.22 13.93 17.49
N LEU A 160 10.30 13.83 18.26
CA LEU A 160 10.23 13.72 19.72
C LEU A 160 9.69 15.02 20.37
N THR A 161 10.11 16.19 19.89
CA THR A 161 9.57 17.50 20.32
C THR A 161 9.06 18.29 19.13
N LEU A 162 8.04 19.11 19.34
CA LEU A 162 7.38 19.84 18.25
C LEU A 162 8.32 20.91 17.68
N LYS A 163 8.68 20.78 16.40
CA LYS A 163 9.52 21.77 15.71
C LYS A 163 8.77 23.11 15.64
N LEU A 164 9.26 24.12 16.35
CA LEU A 164 8.71 25.47 16.32
C LEU A 164 9.36 26.28 15.17
N PRO A 165 8.63 27.20 14.52
CA PRO A 165 9.25 28.14 13.60
C PRO A 165 10.17 29.07 14.41
N ALA A 166 11.48 28.93 14.21
CA ALA A 166 12.48 29.69 14.95
C ALA A 166 12.31 31.20 14.70
N GLY A 167 12.28 31.99 15.78
CA GLY A 167 12.86 33.32 15.75
C GLY A 167 14.39 33.17 15.71
N GLU A 168 15.08 34.02 14.98
CA GLU A 168 16.46 33.88 14.49
C GLU A 168 17.60 33.72 15.54
N GLU A 169 17.34 33.36 16.81
CA GLU A 169 18.35 33.55 17.88
C GLU A 169 18.53 32.43 18.91
N GLU A 170 18.14 31.18 18.67
CA GLU A 170 18.60 30.08 19.55
C GLU A 170 19.38 29.05 18.74
N GLU A 171 20.72 29.10 18.87
CA GLU A 171 21.59 27.96 18.61
C GLU A 171 20.97 26.77 19.34
N ILE A 172 20.50 25.79 18.58
CA ILE A 172 20.00 24.51 19.09
C ILE A 172 21.19 23.90 19.81
N THR A 173 21.27 24.08 21.13
CA THR A 173 22.03 23.17 21.95
C THR A 173 21.33 21.84 21.75
N GLU A 174 21.92 20.96 20.95
CA GLU A 174 21.59 19.55 20.86
C GLU A 174 21.76 19.00 22.26
N SER A 175 20.76 19.20 23.12
CA SER A 175 20.71 18.55 24.41
C SER A 175 20.68 17.06 24.10
N ASP A 176 21.59 16.30 24.70
CA ASP A 176 21.68 14.82 24.68
C ASP A 176 20.38 14.20 25.24
N PHE A 177 19.25 14.41 24.57
CA PHE A 177 17.96 13.92 24.98
C PHE A 177 17.87 12.47 24.55
N SER A 178 18.42 11.59 25.38
CA SER A 178 18.19 10.15 25.29
C SER A 178 16.74 9.84 25.67
N CYS A 179 15.98 9.28 24.73
CA CYS A 179 14.56 9.01 24.90
C CYS A 179 14.30 7.53 24.57
N PRO A 180 14.52 6.60 25.51
CA PRO A 180 14.37 5.18 25.24
C PRO A 180 12.98 4.84 24.67
N ILE A 181 12.98 4.26 23.48
CA ILE A 181 11.76 3.89 22.76
C ILE A 181 11.34 2.49 23.17
N ARG A 182 10.03 2.29 23.40
CA ARG A 182 9.42 0.96 23.48
C ARG A 182 8.54 0.71 22.26
N LEU A 183 8.69 -0.47 21.66
CA LEU A 183 8.00 -0.88 20.45
C LEU A 183 6.88 -1.89 20.74
N HIS A 184 5.67 -1.57 20.27
CA HIS A 184 4.44 -2.34 20.49
C HIS A 184 3.88 -2.81 19.15
N ARG A 185 3.63 -4.12 19.02
CA ARG A 185 2.97 -4.65 17.81
C ARG A 185 1.50 -4.24 17.85
N ASP A 186 0.93 -3.89 16.70
CA ASP A 186 -0.52 -3.76 16.60
C ASP A 186 -1.16 -5.14 16.40
N PRO A 187 -1.99 -5.63 17.34
CA PRO A 187 -2.69 -6.90 17.18
C PRO A 187 -3.75 -6.87 16.07
N LEU A 188 -4.16 -5.68 15.61
CA LEU A 188 -5.21 -5.50 14.61
C LEU A 188 -4.66 -5.29 13.18
N CYS A 189 -3.36 -4.98 13.05
CA CYS A 189 -2.75 -4.65 11.76
C CYS A 189 -1.28 -5.09 11.71
N GLN A 190 -0.98 -6.13 10.92
CA GLN A 190 0.37 -6.74 10.85
C GLN A 190 1.47 -5.81 10.32
N HIS A 191 1.09 -4.76 9.60
CA HIS A 191 2.01 -3.80 9.00
C HIS A 191 2.02 -2.45 9.74
N ARG A 192 1.44 -2.42 10.95
CA ARG A 192 1.47 -1.27 11.88
C ARG A 192 2.11 -1.66 13.20
N TYR A 193 2.84 -0.74 13.78
CA TYR A 193 3.32 -0.84 15.16
C TYR A 193 3.32 0.55 15.81
N HIS A 194 3.53 0.58 17.11
CA HIS A 194 3.47 1.80 17.91
C HIS A 194 4.73 1.97 18.74
N CYS A 195 5.17 3.21 18.86
CA CYS A 195 6.32 3.61 19.65
C CYS A 195 5.84 4.42 20.84
N THR A 196 6.23 4.04 22.05
CA THR A 196 6.03 4.86 23.24
C THR A 196 7.38 5.30 23.78
N HIS A 197 7.51 6.58 24.10
CA HIS A 197 8.74 7.17 24.61
C HIS A 197 8.39 8.33 25.55
N GLU A 198 9.37 9.04 26.10
CA GLU A 198 9.09 10.07 27.12
C GLU A 198 8.27 11.26 26.59
N ALA A 199 8.43 11.54 25.30
CA ALA A 199 7.82 12.67 24.65
C ALA A 199 6.49 12.37 23.95
N GLY A 200 6.06 11.09 23.91
CA GLY A 200 4.74 10.76 23.41
C GLY A 200 4.55 9.33 22.90
N VAL A 201 3.56 9.23 22.02
CA VAL A 201 3.20 8.02 21.29
C VAL A 201 3.16 8.32 19.81
N HIS A 202 3.88 7.49 19.05
CA HIS A 202 3.84 7.46 17.60
C HIS A 202 3.23 6.16 17.11
N SER A 203 2.49 6.21 16.01
CA SER A 203 2.05 5.05 15.25
C SER A 203 2.77 5.04 13.92
N VAL A 204 3.37 3.91 13.55
CA VAL A 204 4.13 3.77 12.32
C VAL A 204 3.51 2.68 11.46
N GLY A 205 3.17 3.04 10.22
CA GLY A 205 2.58 2.13 9.26
C GLY A 205 3.41 1.93 8.02
N LEU A 206 3.77 0.67 7.74
CA LEU A 206 4.58 0.28 6.59
C LEU A 206 3.70 0.22 5.33
N THR A 207 3.85 1.21 4.46
CA THR A 207 3.09 1.35 3.20
C THR A 207 3.55 0.35 2.14
N TRP A 208 4.86 0.08 2.11
CA TRP A 208 5.50 -0.87 1.21
C TRP A 208 5.27 -2.35 1.58
N PHE A 209 4.79 -2.65 2.80
CA PHE A 209 4.61 -4.03 3.28
C PHE A 209 3.78 -4.89 2.32
N LYS A 210 2.63 -4.38 1.84
CA LYS A 210 1.76 -5.13 0.92
C LYS A 210 2.42 -5.32 -0.44
N LYS A 211 3.17 -4.32 -0.92
CA LYS A 211 3.89 -4.41 -2.20
C LYS A 211 5.01 -5.43 -2.12
N LEU A 212 5.79 -5.41 -1.04
CA LEU A 212 6.82 -6.41 -0.78
C LEU A 212 6.22 -7.82 -0.76
N HIS A 213 5.10 -8.01 -0.06
CA HIS A 213 4.43 -9.31 0.00
C HIS A 213 3.92 -9.78 -1.37
N ASN A 214 3.31 -8.88 -2.15
CA ASN A 214 2.84 -9.19 -3.49
C ASN A 214 4.01 -9.53 -4.43
N PHE A 215 5.11 -8.78 -4.34
CA PHE A 215 6.33 -9.01 -5.11
C PHE A 215 6.93 -10.39 -4.83
N LEU A 216 6.98 -10.80 -3.57
CA LEU A 216 7.50 -12.12 -3.19
C LEU A 216 6.57 -13.28 -3.58
N GLN A 217 5.31 -13.00 -3.88
CA GLN A 217 4.34 -14.01 -4.36
C GLN A 217 4.27 -14.08 -5.88
N SER A 218 4.83 -13.12 -6.62
CA SER A 218 4.80 -13.17 -8.08
C SER A 218 5.90 -14.10 -8.60
N ASP A 219 5.50 -15.20 -9.25
CA ASP A 219 6.40 -16.16 -9.91
C ASP A 219 7.13 -15.59 -11.16
N VAL A 220 6.93 -14.31 -11.47
CA VAL A 220 7.53 -13.65 -12.64
C VAL A 220 8.59 -12.70 -12.13
N GLU A 221 9.84 -12.90 -12.55
CA GLU A 221 10.94 -11.95 -12.36
C GLU A 221 10.69 -10.68 -13.20
N ASP A 222 9.72 -9.89 -12.77
CA ASP A 222 9.34 -8.67 -13.44
C ASP A 222 10.16 -7.50 -12.87
N LYS A 223 11.09 -7.00 -13.69
CA LYS A 223 11.92 -5.84 -13.34
C LYS A 223 11.08 -4.60 -13.02
N ASP A 224 9.88 -4.49 -13.59
CA ASP A 224 8.99 -3.37 -13.35
C ASP A 224 8.40 -3.43 -11.93
N SER A 225 8.17 -4.63 -11.38
CA SER A 225 7.69 -4.83 -10.01
C SER A 225 8.75 -4.48 -8.96
N LEU A 226 10.03 -4.77 -9.22
CA LEU A 226 11.15 -4.33 -8.38
C LEU A 226 11.29 -2.80 -8.40
N GLN A 227 11.15 -2.18 -9.57
CA GLN A 227 11.20 -0.73 -9.71
C GLN A 227 10.04 -0.05 -8.97
N GLU A 228 8.85 -0.68 -8.93
CA GLU A 228 7.69 -0.20 -8.18
C GLU A 228 7.86 -0.36 -6.66
N LEU A 229 8.52 -1.43 -6.21
CA LEU A 229 8.88 -1.65 -4.81
C LEU A 229 9.97 -0.67 -4.36
N ALA A 230 10.95 -0.40 -5.22
CA ALA A 230 12.03 0.57 -5.01
C ALA A 230 11.56 2.03 -5.15
N ALA A 231 10.39 2.28 -5.74
CA ALA A 231 9.81 3.61 -5.80
C ALA A 231 9.54 4.11 -4.38
N GLU A 232 10.14 5.26 -4.02
CA GLU A 232 10.10 5.83 -2.67
C GLU A 232 8.68 5.86 -2.10
N GLN A 233 8.38 4.90 -1.24
CA GLN A 233 7.17 4.86 -0.43
C GLN A 233 7.62 4.84 1.01
N ARG A 234 7.67 6.03 1.60
CA ARG A 234 7.94 6.19 3.01
C ARG A 234 6.80 5.58 3.82
N CYS A 235 7.13 4.99 4.95
CA CYS A 235 6.16 4.64 5.96
C CYS A 235 5.41 5.89 6.42
N ILE A 236 4.26 5.68 7.05
CA ILE A 236 3.43 6.75 7.58
C ILE A 236 3.68 6.80 9.08
N VAL A 237 4.15 7.94 9.56
CA VAL A 237 4.33 8.23 10.98
C VAL A 237 3.26 9.19 11.43
N GLU A 238 2.48 8.78 12.42
CA GLU A 238 1.49 9.62 13.07
C GLU A 238 1.92 9.87 14.52
N HIS A 239 2.17 11.14 14.86
CA HIS A 239 2.35 11.55 16.24
C HIS A 239 0.96 11.66 16.88
N ILE A 240 0.56 10.63 17.63
CA ILE A 240 -0.81 10.54 18.16
C ILE A 240 -0.93 11.38 19.43
N LEU A 241 0.01 11.19 20.36
CA LEU A 241 -0.02 11.78 21.68
C LEU A 241 1.31 12.46 21.96
N CYS A 242 1.30 13.75 22.23
CA CYS A 242 2.48 14.51 22.62
C CYS A 242 2.44 14.79 24.14
N THR A 243 3.40 14.24 24.87
CA THR A 243 3.57 14.40 26.32
C THR A 243 4.69 15.37 26.67
N ARG A 244 5.46 15.83 25.67
CA ARG A 244 6.52 16.84 25.80
C ARG A 244 6.50 17.75 24.57
N PRO A 245 5.66 18.80 24.54
CA PRO A 245 5.52 19.62 23.36
C PRO A 245 6.77 20.45 23.05
N LEU A 246 7.49 20.92 24.08
CA LEU A 246 8.69 21.76 23.94
C LEU A 246 9.89 21.12 24.63
N THR A 247 11.09 21.53 24.23
CA THR A 247 12.35 21.03 24.81
C THR A 247 12.47 21.31 26.30
N ASN A 248 11.91 22.41 26.80
CA ASN A 248 11.88 22.76 28.22
C ASN A 248 10.64 22.25 28.97
N SER A 249 9.68 21.62 28.28
CA SER A 249 8.48 21.08 28.91
C SER A 249 8.83 19.89 29.81
N ILE A 250 8.19 19.81 30.97
CA ILE A 250 8.27 18.62 31.83
C ILE A 250 7.54 17.47 31.11
N PRO A 251 8.21 16.35 30.79
CA PRO A 251 7.59 15.24 30.10
C PRO A 251 6.59 14.51 31.02
N ALA A 252 5.45 14.11 30.45
CA ALA A 252 4.48 13.21 31.09
C ALA A 252 4.53 11.80 30.44
N PRO A 253 5.61 11.03 30.63
CA PRO A 253 5.89 9.83 29.85
C PRO A 253 4.78 8.77 29.95
N VAL A 254 4.59 8.01 28.88
CA VAL A 254 3.63 6.90 28.85
C VAL A 254 4.21 5.70 29.61
N ARG A 255 3.51 5.29 30.68
CA ARG A 255 3.87 4.14 31.54
C ARG A 255 3.13 2.88 31.14
N GLY A 256 1.87 3.00 30.72
CA GLY A 256 1.06 1.89 30.23
C GLY A 256 0.59 2.16 28.81
N PHE A 257 0.64 1.13 27.95
CA PHE A 257 0.17 1.19 26.58
C PHE A 257 -0.52 -0.12 26.20
N TRP A 258 -1.69 -0.02 25.59
CA TRP A 258 -2.42 -1.19 25.11
C TRP A 258 -3.32 -0.85 23.92
N ILE A 259 -3.59 -1.85 23.08
CA ILE A 259 -4.56 -1.76 21.98
C ILE A 259 -5.66 -2.76 22.23
N VAL A 260 -6.89 -2.26 22.31
CA VAL A 260 -8.10 -3.09 22.46
C VAL A 260 -8.94 -2.94 21.21
N SER A 261 -9.53 -4.05 20.76
CA SER A 261 -10.66 -4.00 19.83
C SER A 261 -11.85 -4.67 20.51
N ASP A 262 -12.92 -3.91 20.69
CA ASP A 262 -14.19 -4.42 21.19
C ASP A 262 -15.33 -3.91 20.31
N LEU A 263 -16.46 -4.63 20.30
CA LEU A 263 -17.63 -4.22 19.50
C LEU A 263 -18.18 -2.85 19.93
N SER A 264 -18.06 -2.49 21.21
CA SER A 264 -18.57 -1.22 21.74
C SER A 264 -17.59 -0.04 21.55
N LEU A 265 -16.29 -0.29 21.68
CA LEU A 265 -15.24 0.75 21.61
C LEU A 265 -14.60 0.86 20.21
N GLY A 266 -14.80 -0.14 19.35
CA GLY A 266 -14.00 -0.30 18.14
C GLY A 266 -12.52 -0.55 18.46
N ALA A 267 -11.64 -0.31 17.49
CA ALA A 267 -10.20 -0.31 17.72
C ALA A 267 -9.80 0.95 18.51
N THR A 268 -9.26 0.77 19.71
CA THR A 268 -8.93 1.87 20.63
C THR A 268 -7.56 1.65 21.26
N MET A 269 -6.75 2.71 21.25
CA MET A 269 -5.50 2.82 21.99
C MET A 269 -5.79 3.29 23.41
N ILE A 270 -5.18 2.62 24.39
CA ILE A 270 -5.22 3.01 25.80
C ILE A 270 -3.81 3.39 26.23
N CYS A 271 -3.65 4.61 26.73
CA CYS A 271 -2.39 5.12 27.28
C CYS A 271 -2.57 5.52 28.73
N ILE A 272 -1.62 5.15 29.59
CA ILE A 272 -1.54 5.59 30.98
C ILE A 272 -0.27 6.41 31.14
N THR A 273 -0.41 7.67 31.53
CA THR A 273 0.72 8.59 31.75
C THR A 273 1.38 8.36 33.11
N SER A 274 2.52 9.01 33.36
CA SER A 274 3.18 9.05 34.67
C SER A 274 2.33 9.71 35.77
N SER A 275 1.38 10.56 35.40
CA SER A 275 0.41 11.17 36.32
C SER A 275 -0.82 10.29 36.57
N TYR A 276 -0.82 9.04 36.09
CA TYR A 276 -1.95 8.10 36.15
C TYR A 276 -3.21 8.57 35.42
N GLU A 277 -3.06 9.49 34.45
CA GLU A 277 -4.13 9.84 33.53
C GLU A 277 -4.30 8.71 32.51
N CYS A 278 -5.55 8.24 32.34
CA CYS A 278 -5.91 7.19 31.40
C CYS A 278 -6.59 7.81 30.17
N LEU A 279 -5.98 7.64 29.02
CA LEU A 279 -6.45 8.18 27.74
C LEU A 279 -6.92 7.05 26.84
N LEU A 280 -8.11 7.23 26.27
CA LEU A 280 -8.69 6.33 25.29
C LEU A 280 -8.79 7.07 23.96
N LEU A 281 -8.03 6.62 22.97
CA LEU A 281 -7.94 7.24 21.65
C LEU A 281 -8.37 6.24 20.58
N PRO A 282 -9.45 6.50 19.82
CA PRO A 282 -9.85 5.62 18.73
C PRO A 282 -8.72 5.48 17.70
N LEU A 283 -8.38 4.24 17.36
CA LEU A 283 -7.44 3.93 16.30
C LEU A 283 -8.18 3.66 15.01
N LEU A 284 -7.61 4.12 13.90
CA LEU A 284 -8.07 3.68 12.60
C LEU A 284 -7.76 2.17 12.44
N SER A 285 -8.68 1.39 11.89
CA SER A 285 -8.47 -0.06 11.71
C SER A 285 -7.45 -0.40 10.62
N SER A 286 -7.13 0.55 9.74
CA SER A 286 -6.13 0.41 8.68
C SER A 286 -5.14 1.55 8.79
N ILE A 287 -3.91 1.29 8.35
CA ILE A 287 -3.00 2.35 7.92
C ILE A 287 -3.65 3.02 6.73
N ARG A 288 -4.09 4.25 6.93
CA ARG A 288 -4.58 5.08 5.83
C ARG A 288 -3.38 5.81 5.26
N PRO A 289 -3.27 5.96 3.93
CA PRO A 289 -2.44 7.02 3.38
C PRO A 289 -2.83 8.33 4.09
N PRO A 290 -1.94 9.32 4.16
CA PRO A 290 -2.18 10.51 4.97
C PRO A 290 -3.31 11.42 4.43
N SER A 291 -4.09 10.94 3.46
CA SER A 291 -5.32 11.55 2.96
C SER A 291 -6.59 11.00 3.64
N PRO A 292 -7.63 11.83 3.84
CA PRO A 292 -8.91 11.39 4.37
C PRO A 292 -9.64 10.44 3.40
N PRO A 293 -10.46 9.50 3.91
CA PRO A 293 -11.28 8.65 3.05
C PRO A 293 -12.29 9.51 2.28
N LEU A 294 -12.44 9.24 0.99
CA LEU A 294 -13.45 9.90 0.16
C LEU A 294 -14.77 9.13 0.29
N LEU A 295 -15.90 9.84 0.28
CA LEU A 295 -17.23 9.22 0.36
C LEU A 295 -17.53 8.28 -0.83
N CYS A 296 -16.80 8.43 -1.93
CA CYS A 296 -16.91 7.57 -3.11
C CYS A 296 -16.03 6.31 -3.05
N SER A 297 -15.21 6.16 -2.00
CA SER A 297 -14.31 5.01 -1.85
C SER A 297 -15.12 3.79 -1.40
N ASP A 298 -15.53 2.96 -2.35
CA ASP A 298 -16.23 1.71 -2.07
C ASP A 298 -15.24 0.68 -1.46
N PRO A 299 -15.49 0.10 -0.27
CA PRO A 299 -14.57 -0.85 0.37
C PRO A 299 -14.45 -2.22 -0.31
N GLY A 300 -15.05 -2.43 -1.50
CA GLY A 300 -15.34 -3.77 -2.02
C GLY A 300 -15.33 -3.93 -3.53
N ALA A 301 -14.46 -3.24 -4.28
CA ALA A 301 -14.35 -3.43 -5.72
C ALA A 301 -13.46 -4.63 -6.12
N GLY A 302 -13.74 -5.80 -5.55
CA GLY A 302 -13.30 -7.08 -6.11
C GLY A 302 -14.41 -7.67 -6.95
N SER A 303 -14.70 -7.14 -8.14
CA SER A 303 -15.40 -7.81 -9.25
C SER A 303 -15.82 -6.80 -10.33
N GLY A 304 -15.36 -7.02 -11.56
CA GLY A 304 -16.02 -6.50 -12.76
C GLY A 304 -15.76 -5.03 -13.15
N CYS A 305 -14.50 -4.59 -13.23
CA CYS A 305 -14.19 -3.38 -13.99
C CYS A 305 -14.02 -3.69 -15.49
N SER A 306 -14.57 -2.84 -16.34
CA SER A 306 -14.36 -2.90 -17.78
C SER A 306 -12.87 -2.72 -18.11
N PRO A 307 -12.32 -3.42 -19.13
CA PRO A 307 -10.90 -3.32 -19.50
C PRO A 307 -10.43 -1.89 -19.81
N LEU A 308 -11.34 -1.01 -20.24
CA LEU A 308 -11.05 0.39 -20.53
C LEU A 308 -10.85 1.25 -19.28
N ARG A 309 -11.33 0.81 -18.10
CA ARG A 309 -11.12 1.54 -16.84
C ARG A 309 -9.74 1.27 -16.22
N ALA A 310 -9.09 0.17 -16.62
CA ALA A 310 -7.76 -0.19 -16.17
C ALA A 310 -6.65 0.62 -16.88
N LEU A 311 -6.93 1.21 -18.06
CA LEU A 311 -5.99 2.06 -18.81
C LEU A 311 -5.96 3.52 -18.32
N ALA A 312 -6.82 3.89 -17.37
CA ALA A 312 -6.72 5.15 -16.66
C ALA A 312 -5.80 4.95 -15.45
N GLU A 313 -4.49 4.86 -15.70
CA GLU A 313 -3.45 4.55 -14.70
C GLU A 313 -3.40 5.52 -13.50
N ASP A 314 -4.12 6.64 -13.54
CA ASP A 314 -4.48 7.40 -12.36
C ASP A 314 -5.98 7.71 -12.35
N SER A 315 -6.75 6.95 -11.57
CA SER A 315 -8.13 7.33 -11.32
C SER A 315 -8.17 8.73 -10.73
N PHE A 316 -9.13 9.56 -11.15
CA PHE A 316 -9.31 10.89 -10.58
C PHE A 316 -9.39 10.89 -9.06
N GLU A 317 -9.97 9.82 -8.52
CA GLU A 317 -10.03 9.58 -7.09
C GLU A 317 -8.63 9.50 -6.46
N GLN A 318 -7.70 8.79 -7.10
CA GLN A 318 -6.30 8.73 -6.68
C GLN A 318 -5.62 10.10 -6.79
N HIS A 319 -5.88 10.84 -7.85
CA HIS A 319 -5.37 12.20 -8.00
C HIS A 319 -5.85 13.12 -6.85
N ILE A 320 -7.14 13.09 -6.50
CA ILE A 320 -7.69 13.83 -5.35
C ILE A 320 -7.09 13.34 -4.03
N ARG A 321 -6.92 12.02 -3.84
CA ARG A 321 -6.24 11.49 -2.64
C ARG A 321 -4.80 11.99 -2.53
N ASN A 322 -4.08 12.10 -3.63
CA ASN A 322 -2.71 12.61 -3.66
C ASN A 322 -2.68 14.10 -3.27
N ILE A 323 -3.63 14.91 -3.75
CA ILE A 323 -3.76 16.32 -3.32
C ILE A 323 -4.04 16.41 -1.82
N LEU A 324 -4.91 15.55 -1.29
CA LEU A 324 -5.29 15.57 0.13
C LEU A 324 -4.29 14.85 1.04
N ALA A 325 -3.24 14.25 0.50
CA ALA A 325 -2.22 13.54 1.26
C ALA A 325 -1.43 14.52 2.13
N ARG A 326 -1.28 14.20 3.43
CA ARG A 326 -0.59 15.03 4.40
C ARG A 326 0.82 14.54 4.68
N SER A 327 1.73 15.43 5.02
CA SER A 327 3.09 15.07 5.47
C SER A 327 3.30 15.31 6.96
N SER A 328 2.44 16.12 7.58
CA SER A 328 2.47 16.39 9.02
C SER A 328 1.07 16.38 9.63
N THR A 329 1.02 16.10 10.92
CA THR A 329 -0.22 16.07 11.72
C THR A 329 -0.02 16.87 13.00
N ASN A 330 -1.12 17.25 13.63
CA ASN A 330 -1.07 17.95 14.91
C ASN A 330 -1.44 16.96 16.03
N PRO A 331 -0.50 16.54 16.88
CA PRO A 331 -0.76 15.54 17.92
C PRO A 331 -1.73 16.06 18.98
N ILE A 332 -2.36 15.14 19.69
CA ILE A 332 -3.08 15.48 20.93
C ILE A 332 -2.04 15.85 21.97
N MET A 333 -2.09 17.09 22.45
CA MET A 333 -1.18 17.58 23.47
C MET A 333 -1.79 17.36 24.85
N LEU A 334 -1.10 16.62 25.71
CA LEU A 334 -1.47 16.55 27.12
C LEU A 334 -1.09 17.86 27.80
N ARG A 335 -2.05 18.41 28.55
CA ARG A 335 -1.75 19.53 29.42
C ARG A 335 -0.92 19.03 30.58
N ALA A 336 0.12 19.78 30.95
CA ALA A 336 0.75 19.57 32.24
C ALA A 336 -0.33 19.65 33.32
N SER A 337 -0.41 18.62 34.17
CA SER A 337 -1.45 18.48 35.18
C SER A 337 -1.40 19.58 36.25
N ASP A 338 -0.28 20.32 36.32
CA ASP A 338 -0.05 21.35 37.31
C ASP A 338 -0.35 22.74 36.75
N LYS A 339 -1.27 23.46 37.40
CA LYS A 339 -1.65 24.83 36.99
C LYS A 339 -0.50 25.82 37.19
N ASP A 340 0.46 25.48 38.04
CA ASP A 340 1.63 26.30 38.35
C ASP A 340 2.82 26.06 37.38
N SER A 341 2.69 25.12 36.43
CA SER A 341 3.70 24.80 35.41
C SER A 341 3.24 25.06 33.98
N SER A 342 2.26 25.96 33.77
CA SER A 342 1.83 26.29 32.41
C SER A 342 3.00 26.93 31.63
N PRO A 343 3.28 26.49 30.39
CA PRO A 343 4.32 27.11 29.59
C PRO A 343 4.03 28.61 29.44
N PRO A 344 5.07 29.47 29.37
CA PRO A 344 4.89 30.90 29.23
C PRO A 344 3.98 31.24 28.03
N PRO A 345 3.26 32.38 28.07
CA PRO A 345 2.34 32.75 26.99
C PRO A 345 2.99 32.80 25.60
N SER A 346 4.27 33.15 25.51
CA SER A 346 5.05 33.13 24.27
C SER A 346 5.13 31.73 23.65
N GLU A 347 5.43 30.72 24.45
CA GLU A 347 5.49 29.31 24.04
C GLU A 347 4.12 28.77 23.66
N CYS A 348 3.06 29.14 24.41
CA CYS A 348 1.69 28.80 24.05
C CYS A 348 1.31 29.38 22.67
N LEU A 349 1.72 30.63 22.39
CA LEU A 349 1.50 31.28 21.10
C LEU A 349 2.30 30.60 19.98
N GLN A 350 3.54 30.17 20.23
CA GLN A 350 4.35 29.43 19.26
C GLN A 350 3.70 28.09 18.91
N LEU A 351 3.24 27.33 19.91
CA LEU A 351 2.51 26.07 19.72
C LEU A 351 1.21 26.27 18.93
N LEU A 352 0.45 27.32 19.26
CA LEU A 352 -0.77 27.68 18.52
C LEU A 352 -0.46 28.12 17.09
N SER A 353 0.62 28.87 16.89
CA SER A 353 1.09 29.31 15.57
C SER A 353 1.45 28.11 14.70
N ARG A 354 2.24 27.18 15.23
CA ARG A 354 2.57 25.90 14.59
C ARG A 354 1.32 25.11 14.22
N ALA A 355 0.40 24.92 15.16
CA ALA A 355 -0.87 24.23 14.91
C ALA A 355 -1.67 24.92 13.80
N THR A 356 -1.76 26.25 13.84
CA THR A 356 -2.47 27.05 12.84
C THR A 356 -1.82 26.92 11.46
N GLN A 357 -0.49 26.91 11.40
CA GLN A 357 0.26 26.73 10.17
C GLN A 357 -0.01 25.35 9.56
N VAL A 358 0.08 24.28 10.36
CA VAL A 358 -0.26 22.92 9.92
C VAL A 358 -1.69 22.87 9.38
N PHE A 359 -2.69 23.45 10.07
CA PHE A 359 -4.05 23.48 9.56
C PHE A 359 -4.20 24.26 8.25
N ARG A 360 -3.48 25.37 8.08
CA ARG A 360 -3.51 26.16 6.85
C ARG A 360 -2.92 25.39 5.68
N GLU A 361 -1.74 24.81 5.85
CA GLU A 361 -0.96 24.19 4.79
C GLU A 361 -1.41 22.76 4.47
N GLU A 362 -1.62 21.93 5.49
CA GLU A 362 -1.92 20.50 5.33
C GLU A 362 -3.41 20.18 5.21
N TYR A 363 -4.30 21.10 5.63
CA TYR A 363 -5.74 20.86 5.62
C TYR A 363 -6.45 21.83 4.67
N ILE A 364 -6.45 23.12 4.97
CA ILE A 364 -7.27 24.11 4.27
C ILE A 364 -6.80 24.27 2.82
N LEU A 365 -5.50 24.48 2.61
CA LEU A 365 -4.93 24.64 1.27
C LEU A 365 -5.19 23.41 0.40
N LYS A 366 -4.87 22.22 0.90
CA LYS A 366 -5.09 20.95 0.18
C LYS A 366 -6.56 20.69 -0.13
N LEU A 367 -7.48 21.01 0.79
CA LEU A 367 -8.92 20.95 0.52
C LEU A 367 -9.34 21.94 -0.58
N GLY A 368 -8.79 23.15 -0.58
CA GLY A 368 -9.03 24.14 -1.63
C GLY A 368 -8.56 23.68 -3.01
N LEU A 369 -7.34 23.12 -3.09
CA LEU A 369 -6.79 22.55 -4.33
C LEU A 369 -7.65 21.38 -4.85
N ALA A 370 -8.05 20.47 -3.95
CA ALA A 370 -8.93 19.36 -4.33
C ALA A 370 -10.29 19.85 -4.84
N GLN A 371 -10.84 20.90 -4.21
CA GLN A 371 -12.09 21.52 -4.65
C GLN A 371 -11.96 22.16 -6.03
N GLU A 372 -10.88 22.89 -6.29
CA GLU A 372 -10.62 23.50 -7.60
C GLU A 372 -10.51 22.44 -8.69
N GLU A 373 -9.78 21.36 -8.43
CA GLU A 373 -9.61 20.28 -9.39
C GLU A 373 -10.93 19.53 -9.67
N MET A 374 -11.77 19.34 -8.65
CA MET A 374 -13.14 18.84 -8.83
C MET A 374 -14.02 19.77 -9.67
N GLN A 375 -13.92 21.08 -9.46
CA GLN A 375 -14.66 22.06 -10.26
C GLN A 375 -14.17 22.10 -11.71
N ARG A 376 -12.87 22.02 -11.93
CA ARG A 376 -12.25 21.92 -13.26
C ARG A 376 -12.73 20.68 -14.01
N ARG A 377 -12.81 19.53 -13.35
CA ARG A 377 -13.33 18.30 -13.97
C ARG A 377 -14.82 18.42 -14.32
N ASN A 378 -15.61 19.04 -13.45
CA ASN A 378 -17.04 19.26 -13.72
C ASN A 378 -17.25 20.20 -14.92
N SER A 379 -16.49 21.29 -15.05
CA SER A 379 -16.62 22.20 -16.19
C SER A 379 -16.20 21.56 -17.51
N LEU A 380 -15.17 20.72 -17.50
CA LEU A 380 -14.78 19.90 -18.66
C LEU A 380 -15.88 18.91 -19.05
N ARG A 381 -16.54 18.27 -18.07
CA ARG A 381 -17.66 17.37 -18.32
C ARG A 381 -18.84 18.09 -18.97
N GLU A 382 -19.24 19.24 -18.42
CA GLU A 382 -20.30 20.07 -19.01
C GLU A 382 -19.95 20.53 -20.44
N GLY A 383 -18.69 20.89 -20.68
CA GLY A 383 -18.20 21.25 -22.01
C GLY A 383 -18.31 20.10 -23.01
N ALA A 384 -17.95 18.88 -22.58
CA ALA A 384 -18.08 17.68 -23.40
C ALA A 384 -19.55 17.33 -23.71
N GLU A 385 -20.44 17.46 -22.74
CA GLU A 385 -21.88 17.26 -22.92
C GLU A 385 -22.48 18.23 -23.96
N ARG A 386 -22.15 19.53 -23.86
CA ARG A 386 -22.57 20.52 -24.85
C ARG A 386 -22.02 20.25 -26.25
N LEU A 387 -20.79 19.75 -26.35
CA LEU A 387 -20.20 19.40 -27.63
C LEU A 387 -20.90 18.18 -28.24
N ALA A 388 -21.24 17.18 -27.43
CA ALA A 388 -21.97 16.00 -27.88
C ALA A 388 -23.38 16.37 -28.39
N GLU A 389 -24.09 17.26 -27.69
CA GLU A 389 -25.39 17.78 -28.14
C GLU A 389 -25.27 18.47 -29.51
N LYS A 390 -24.29 19.37 -29.68
CA LYS A 390 -24.03 20.04 -30.96
C LYS A 390 -23.67 19.07 -32.08
N TYR A 391 -22.94 18.01 -31.76
CA TYR A 391 -22.55 16.99 -32.72
C TYR A 391 -23.77 16.21 -33.22
N GLU A 392 -24.66 15.77 -32.32
CA GLU A 392 -25.92 15.11 -32.70
C GLU A 392 -26.82 16.04 -33.53
N ASP A 393 -26.91 17.31 -33.15
CA ASP A 393 -27.61 18.34 -33.90
C ASP A 393 -27.06 18.52 -35.33
N ALA A 394 -25.73 18.60 -35.46
CA ALA A 394 -25.06 18.74 -36.75
C ALA A 394 -25.27 17.50 -37.63
N LYS A 395 -25.17 16.31 -37.04
CA LYS A 395 -25.43 15.04 -37.70
C LYS A 395 -26.87 14.97 -38.21
N TYR A 396 -27.86 15.33 -37.39
CA TYR A 396 -29.27 15.38 -37.81
C TYR A 396 -29.49 16.36 -38.98
N ARG A 397 -28.88 17.55 -38.92
CA ARG A 397 -28.95 18.53 -40.03
C ARG A 397 -28.28 17.99 -41.30
N GLN A 398 -27.13 17.32 -41.19
CA GLN A 398 -26.45 16.71 -42.33
C GLN A 398 -27.30 15.61 -42.96
N GLU A 399 -27.93 14.75 -42.16
CA GLU A 399 -28.87 13.74 -42.65
C GLU A 399 -30.07 14.37 -43.37
N ALA A 400 -30.65 15.42 -42.80
CA ALA A 400 -31.75 16.16 -43.42
C ALA A 400 -31.35 16.81 -44.76
N LEU A 401 -30.17 17.42 -44.83
CA LEU A 401 -29.62 17.99 -46.07
C LEU A 401 -29.33 16.91 -47.11
N MET A 402 -28.71 15.79 -46.73
CA MET A 402 -28.49 14.67 -47.63
C MET A 402 -29.81 14.12 -48.18
N ASN A 403 -30.85 14.02 -47.35
CA ASN A 403 -32.18 13.59 -47.78
C ASN A 403 -32.82 14.58 -48.77
N ARG A 404 -32.57 15.89 -48.62
CA ARG A 404 -33.01 16.92 -49.59
C ARG A 404 -32.24 16.85 -50.89
N VAL A 405 -30.92 16.72 -50.84
CA VAL A 405 -30.06 16.57 -52.03
C VAL A 405 -30.46 15.31 -52.81
N ARG A 406 -30.66 14.17 -52.12
CA ARG A 406 -31.17 12.95 -52.75
C ARG A 406 -32.52 13.17 -53.45
N ARG A 407 -33.44 13.92 -52.84
CA ARG A 407 -34.73 14.27 -53.46
C ARG A 407 -34.57 15.14 -54.71
N ILE A 408 -33.75 16.19 -54.63
CA ILE A 408 -33.50 17.10 -55.76
C ILE A 408 -32.83 16.34 -56.91
N LEU A 409 -31.76 15.59 -56.63
CA LEU A 409 -31.08 14.76 -57.63
C LEU A 409 -32.04 13.74 -58.25
N GLY A 410 -32.89 13.10 -57.44
CA GLY A 410 -33.94 12.21 -57.95
C GLY A 410 -34.91 12.93 -58.89
N SER A 411 -35.36 14.14 -58.54
CA SER A 411 -36.27 14.92 -59.36
C SER A 411 -35.65 15.43 -60.68
N LEU A 412 -34.39 15.87 -60.66
CA LEU A 412 -33.65 16.32 -61.85
C LEU A 412 -33.41 15.15 -62.80
N ARG A 413 -33.00 14.01 -62.24
CA ARG A 413 -32.80 12.76 -63.00
C ARG A 413 -34.09 12.29 -63.69
N ASN A 414 -35.24 12.44 -63.03
CA ASN A 414 -36.55 12.05 -63.60
C ASN A 414 -37.03 12.99 -64.74
N GLN A 415 -36.41 14.15 -64.95
CA GLN A 415 -36.73 15.05 -66.07
C GLN A 415 -35.96 14.70 -67.35
N LEU A 416 -34.97 13.82 -67.29
CA LEU A 416 -34.27 13.32 -68.47
C LEU A 416 -35.10 12.20 -69.12
N PRO A 417 -35.57 12.35 -70.37
CA PRO A 417 -36.46 11.39 -71.01
C PRO A 417 -35.78 10.07 -71.43
N VAL A 418 -34.45 9.97 -71.28
CA VAL A 418 -33.67 8.78 -71.65
C VAL A 418 -32.71 8.44 -70.50
N LEU A 419 -32.79 7.20 -70.02
CA LEU A 419 -31.85 6.66 -69.05
C LEU A 419 -30.47 6.50 -69.70
N SER A 420 -29.42 6.99 -69.05
CA SER A 420 -28.03 6.75 -69.45
C SER A 420 -27.68 5.25 -69.32
N GLU A 421 -26.67 4.77 -70.06
CA GLU A 421 -26.23 3.37 -70.00
C GLU A 421 -25.81 2.95 -68.58
N SER A 422 -25.12 3.83 -67.85
CA SER A 422 -24.78 3.59 -66.44
C SER A 422 -26.01 3.48 -65.52
N GLU A 423 -27.12 4.13 -65.87
CA GLU A 423 -28.37 4.07 -65.11
C GLU A 423 -29.17 2.80 -65.40
N LYS A 424 -29.11 2.31 -66.64
CA LYS A 424 -29.69 1.02 -67.02
C LYS A 424 -28.95 -0.12 -66.32
N GLU A 425 -27.63 -0.02 -66.22
CA GLU A 425 -26.79 -0.95 -65.47
C GLU A 425 -27.10 -0.89 -63.97
N MET A 426 -27.10 0.30 -63.37
CA MET A 426 -27.50 0.51 -61.97
C MET A 426 -28.92 0.01 -61.68
N LYS A 427 -29.86 0.11 -62.64
CA LYS A 427 -31.22 -0.44 -62.51
C LYS A 427 -31.21 -1.97 -62.47
N LYS A 428 -30.41 -2.63 -63.30
CA LYS A 428 -30.23 -4.09 -63.26
C LYS A 428 -29.59 -4.52 -61.95
N GLU A 429 -28.59 -3.78 -61.47
CA GLU A 429 -27.98 -4.01 -60.16
C GLU A 429 -28.99 -3.82 -59.02
N LEU A 430 -29.76 -2.73 -59.02
CA LEU A 430 -30.81 -2.49 -58.02
C LEU A 430 -31.91 -3.55 -58.04
N GLN A 431 -32.28 -4.08 -59.21
CA GLN A 431 -33.21 -5.21 -59.31
C GLN A 431 -32.60 -6.46 -58.70
N THR A 432 -31.34 -6.74 -59.01
CA THR A 432 -30.59 -7.87 -58.44
C THR A 432 -30.48 -7.75 -56.91
N ILE A 433 -30.14 -6.56 -56.40
CA ILE A 433 -30.06 -6.26 -54.97
C ILE A 433 -31.43 -6.37 -54.32
N ASN A 434 -32.50 -5.90 -54.96
CA ASN A 434 -33.86 -6.02 -54.44
C ASN A 434 -34.31 -7.50 -54.35
N ASP A 435 -33.95 -8.31 -55.34
CA ASP A 435 -34.23 -9.75 -55.32
C ASP A 435 -33.40 -10.45 -54.24
N GLN A 436 -32.13 -10.04 -54.05
CA GLN A 436 -31.30 -10.49 -52.92
C GLN A 436 -31.89 -10.06 -51.57
N LEU A 437 -32.37 -8.83 -51.43
CA LEU A 437 -33.03 -8.34 -50.21
C LEU A 437 -34.32 -9.08 -49.93
N ARG A 438 -35.11 -9.45 -50.95
CA ARG A 438 -36.29 -10.32 -50.78
C ARG A 438 -35.89 -11.71 -50.32
N HIS A 439 -34.82 -12.28 -50.87
CA HIS A 439 -34.29 -13.55 -50.41
C HIS A 439 -33.81 -13.48 -48.96
N LEU A 440 -33.11 -12.40 -48.58
CA LEU A 440 -32.65 -12.17 -47.21
C LEU A 440 -33.81 -11.93 -46.25
N ASP A 441 -34.83 -11.15 -46.62
CA ASP A 441 -36.04 -10.92 -45.82
C ASP A 441 -36.80 -12.24 -45.59
N ASN A 442 -36.93 -13.07 -46.63
CA ASN A 442 -37.48 -14.41 -46.50
C ASN A 442 -36.62 -15.28 -45.58
N GLY A 443 -35.28 -15.17 -45.66
CA GLY A 443 -34.34 -15.83 -44.76
C GLY A 443 -34.49 -15.37 -43.30
N ILE A 444 -34.60 -14.06 -43.06
CA ILE A 444 -34.81 -13.47 -41.73
C ILE A 444 -36.15 -13.93 -41.16
N LYS A 445 -37.22 -13.95 -41.97
CA LYS A 445 -38.52 -14.48 -41.55
C LYS A 445 -38.44 -15.95 -41.18
N GLN A 446 -37.74 -16.77 -41.97
CA GLN A 446 -37.50 -18.18 -41.64
C GLN A 446 -36.67 -18.34 -40.35
N VAL A 447 -35.63 -17.53 -40.15
CA VAL A 447 -34.82 -17.54 -38.92
C VAL A 447 -35.65 -17.10 -37.72
N ASN A 448 -36.48 -16.08 -37.84
CA ASN A 448 -37.39 -15.64 -36.78
C ASN A 448 -38.43 -16.70 -36.44
N MET A 449 -39.01 -17.38 -37.46
CA MET A 449 -39.90 -18.51 -37.23
C MET A 449 -39.19 -19.68 -36.54
N LYS A 450 -37.94 -20.00 -36.94
CA LYS A 450 -37.12 -21.01 -36.27
C LYS A 450 -36.75 -20.61 -34.85
N LYS A 451 -36.45 -19.33 -34.60
CA LYS A 451 -36.15 -18.77 -33.27
C LYS A 451 -37.37 -18.87 -32.36
N GLU A 452 -38.56 -18.50 -32.84
CA GLU A 452 -39.81 -18.64 -32.10
C GLU A 452 -40.16 -20.11 -31.84
N TYR A 453 -39.94 -20.99 -32.82
CA TYR A 453 -40.11 -22.44 -32.65
C TYR A 453 -39.14 -23.02 -31.60
N GLN A 454 -37.85 -22.68 -31.68
CA GLN A 454 -36.85 -23.08 -30.68
C GLN A 454 -37.16 -22.52 -29.29
N LYS A 455 -37.62 -21.27 -29.20
CA LYS A 455 -38.01 -20.64 -27.94
C LYS A 455 -39.23 -21.32 -27.33
N LYS A 456 -40.20 -21.75 -28.15
CA LYS A 456 -41.35 -22.57 -27.70
C LYS A 456 -40.93 -23.99 -27.31
N GLN A 457 -40.01 -24.62 -28.05
CA GLN A 457 -39.44 -25.92 -27.70
C GLN A 457 -38.63 -25.86 -26.40
N MET A 458 -37.79 -24.84 -26.19
CA MET A 458 -37.03 -24.64 -24.95
C MET A 458 -37.97 -24.45 -23.76
N LYS A 459 -39.03 -23.63 -23.91
CA LYS A 459 -40.08 -23.47 -22.89
C LYS A 459 -40.88 -24.75 -22.62
N SER A 460 -41.04 -25.63 -23.62
CA SER A 460 -41.71 -26.93 -23.47
C SER A 460 -40.75 -28.04 -22.97
N THR A 461 -39.43 -27.82 -23.02
CA THR A 461 -38.39 -28.76 -22.58
C THR A 461 -37.81 -28.37 -21.21
N GLU A 462 -38.37 -27.35 -20.55
CA GLU A 462 -38.15 -27.10 -19.12
C GLU A 462 -38.89 -28.16 -18.27
N SER A 463 -38.41 -29.40 -18.38
CA SER A 463 -38.47 -30.36 -17.27
C SER A 463 -37.32 -30.04 -16.30
N PRO A 464 -37.50 -30.20 -14.99
CA PRO A 464 -36.57 -29.69 -13.99
C PRO A 464 -35.39 -30.65 -13.84
N ALA A 465 -34.45 -30.66 -14.80
CA ALA A 465 -33.09 -31.17 -14.63
C ALA A 465 -32.31 -31.09 -15.94
N ARG A 466 -31.63 -29.96 -16.20
CA ARG A 466 -30.38 -30.00 -16.97
C ARG A 466 -29.37 -29.09 -16.28
N SER A 467 -28.33 -29.72 -15.75
CA SER A 467 -27.18 -29.11 -15.09
C SER A 467 -26.69 -27.89 -15.86
N SER A 468 -26.66 -26.74 -15.19
CA SER A 468 -25.81 -25.63 -15.59
C SER A 468 -24.41 -26.19 -15.88
N LEU A 469 -23.93 -26.06 -17.11
CA LEU A 469 -22.53 -26.32 -17.44
C LEU A 469 -21.70 -25.24 -16.76
N THR A 470 -21.42 -25.43 -15.49
CA THR A 470 -20.49 -24.61 -14.72
C THR A 470 -19.08 -24.94 -15.22
N LEU A 471 -18.53 -24.08 -16.07
CA LEU A 471 -17.10 -24.09 -16.39
C LEU A 471 -16.32 -23.98 -15.07
N ASN A 472 -15.34 -24.87 -14.86
CA ASN A 472 -14.47 -24.79 -13.69
C ASN A 472 -13.58 -23.53 -13.78
N ALA A 473 -12.92 -23.15 -12.68
CA ALA A 473 -12.13 -21.91 -12.61
C ALA A 473 -11.03 -21.86 -13.69
N GLN A 474 -10.28 -22.95 -13.91
CA GLN A 474 -9.24 -23.01 -14.94
C GLN A 474 -9.78 -22.89 -16.36
N GLN A 475 -10.93 -23.51 -16.65
CA GLN A 475 -11.59 -23.42 -17.95
C GLN A 475 -12.09 -21.99 -18.21
N ARG A 476 -12.57 -21.28 -17.18
CA ARG A 476 -12.92 -19.85 -17.31
C ARG A 476 -11.69 -19.00 -17.56
N THR A 477 -10.60 -19.23 -16.83
CA THR A 477 -9.34 -18.48 -17.02
C THR A 477 -8.76 -18.70 -18.40
N CYS A 478 -8.76 -19.95 -18.90
CA CYS A 478 -8.30 -20.28 -20.24
C CYS A 478 -9.17 -19.62 -21.33
N VAL A 479 -10.50 -19.70 -21.20
CA VAL A 479 -11.42 -19.03 -22.14
C VAL A 479 -11.25 -17.51 -22.10
N GLN A 480 -11.07 -16.92 -20.92
CA GLN A 480 -10.81 -15.49 -20.78
C GLN A 480 -9.46 -15.07 -21.37
N GLY A 481 -8.42 -15.91 -21.24
CA GLY A 481 -7.10 -15.69 -21.83
C GLY A 481 -7.16 -15.66 -23.36
N VAL A 482 -7.80 -16.66 -23.97
CA VAL A 482 -7.96 -16.73 -25.43
C VAL A 482 -8.81 -15.56 -25.95
N LEU A 483 -9.86 -15.16 -25.22
CA LEU A 483 -10.67 -13.99 -25.58
C LEU A 483 -9.88 -12.68 -25.47
N LYS A 484 -8.99 -12.55 -24.48
CA LYS A 484 -8.07 -11.40 -24.34
C LYS A 484 -7.11 -11.31 -25.53
N GLU A 485 -6.46 -12.41 -25.89
CA GLU A 485 -5.55 -12.45 -27.05
C GLU A 485 -6.28 -12.08 -28.35
N GLN A 486 -7.48 -12.61 -28.57
CA GLN A 486 -8.31 -12.27 -29.72
C GLN A 486 -8.70 -10.79 -29.73
N CYS A 487 -9.06 -10.20 -28.59
CA CYS A 487 -9.37 -8.76 -28.49
C CYS A 487 -8.15 -7.88 -28.80
N VAL A 488 -6.96 -8.26 -28.34
CA VAL A 488 -5.71 -7.52 -28.64
C VAL A 488 -5.40 -7.60 -30.13
N LEU A 489 -5.49 -8.79 -30.73
CA LEU A 489 -5.31 -8.99 -32.18
C LEU A 489 -6.32 -8.20 -33.02
N HIS A 490 -7.57 -8.12 -32.58
CA HIS A 490 -8.60 -7.35 -33.29
C HIS A 490 -8.40 -5.83 -33.17
N SER A 491 -7.84 -5.37 -32.04
CA SER A 491 -7.54 -3.96 -31.79
C SER A 491 -6.34 -3.48 -32.60
N THR A 492 -5.31 -4.32 -32.76
CA THR A 492 -4.15 -4.03 -33.62
C THR A 492 -4.51 -4.09 -35.11
N ALA A 493 -5.38 -5.00 -35.52
CA ALA A 493 -5.89 -5.07 -36.91
C ALA A 493 -6.74 -3.84 -37.33
N LEU A 494 -7.39 -3.16 -36.37
CA LEU A 494 -8.10 -1.90 -36.63
C LEU A 494 -7.16 -0.71 -36.80
N HIS A 495 -5.97 -0.73 -36.18
CA HIS A 495 -4.96 0.32 -36.33
C HIS A 495 -4.11 0.17 -37.60
N SER A 496 -4.07 -1.02 -38.22
CA SER A 496 -3.33 -1.26 -39.47
C SER A 496 -4.13 -0.97 -40.74
N ASN A 497 -5.41 -0.58 -40.64
CA ASN A 497 -6.27 -0.29 -41.79
C ASN A 497 -6.50 1.22 -42.03
N HIS A 498 -5.49 2.06 -41.75
CA HIS A 498 -5.40 3.37 -42.39
C HIS A 498 -4.67 3.22 -43.73
N PRO A 499 -5.33 3.40 -44.89
CA PRO A 499 -4.62 3.51 -46.14
C PRO A 499 -3.85 4.84 -46.15
N THR A 500 -2.53 4.75 -46.18
CA THR A 500 -1.63 5.80 -46.63
C THR A 500 -2.04 6.17 -48.06
N SER A 501 -2.85 7.22 -48.22
CA SER A 501 -3.07 7.84 -49.51
C SER A 501 -2.27 9.13 -49.58
N ILE A 502 -1.22 9.04 -50.38
CA ILE A 502 -0.46 10.07 -51.06
C ILE A 502 -1.31 11.34 -51.32
N LEU A 503 -0.91 12.45 -50.69
CA LEU A 503 -0.45 13.69 -51.34
C LEU A 503 0.32 14.55 -50.34
#